data_AF-A0A7X6XS86-F1
#
_entry.id   AF-A0A7X6XS86-F1
#
_cell.length_a   1.000
_cell.length_b   1.000
_cell.length_c   1.000
_cell.angle_alpha   90.00
_cell.angle_beta   90.00
_cell.angle_gamma   90.00
#
_symmetry.space_group_name_H-M   'P 1'
#
loop_
_entity.id
_entity.type
_entity.pdbx_description
1 polymer ?
#
loop_
_entity_poly.entity_id
_entity_poly.type
_entity_poly.pdbx_seq_one_letter_code
_entity_poly.pdbx_strand_id
1 'polypeptide(L)'
;MLKYNIDIKFGFGQIGISAYMGELSLKKRNDSGFDINIHKPDISIMTRFPEIHIDTSACWADIGYQPPLKFAKYCFDSIAQGVDDYIYQKVAEGNALGDIEKGMTVQDVSYNQALPEHREINVDIIPKSRPQINVKEGSVVTKFTPGHVYVFVDPDQQFEYKPANVRIYLEKDSYINIKVVERGSNIDTLI
;
A
#
# COMPACT_ATOMS: atom_id res chain seq x y z
N MET A 1 20.52 123.80 18.41
CA MET A 1 19.67 122.85 17.66
C MET A 1 20.17 121.44 17.99
N LEU A 2 19.46 120.71 18.86
CA LEU A 2 19.82 119.35 19.25
C LEU A 2 19.67 118.43 18.02
N LYS A 3 20.76 117.78 17.61
CA LYS A 3 20.77 116.84 16.48
C LYS A 3 20.60 115.43 17.03
N TYR A 4 19.53 114.75 16.64
CA TYR A 4 19.25 113.36 17.00
C TYR A 4 19.70 112.41 15.87
N ASN A 5 20.12 111.20 16.25
CA ASN A 5 20.40 110.10 15.32
C ASN A 5 19.33 109.00 15.51
N ILE A 6 19.04 108.26 14.44
CA ILE A 6 18.15 107.10 14.49
C ILE A 6 19.02 105.84 14.54
N ASP A 7 18.86 105.03 15.58
CA ASP A 7 19.47 103.71 15.70
C ASP A 7 18.41 102.65 15.36
N ILE A 8 18.69 101.83 14.35
CA ILE A 8 17.78 100.78 13.88
C ILE A 8 18.48 99.45 14.08
N LYS A 9 17.95 98.65 15.00
CA LYS A 9 18.38 97.26 15.19
C LYS A 9 17.30 96.35 14.64
N PHE A 10 17.67 95.49 13.72
CA PHE A 10 16.77 94.47 13.21
C PHE A 10 17.42 93.09 13.25
N GLY A 11 16.57 92.08 13.36
CA GLY A 11 16.95 90.68 13.25
C GLY A 11 16.00 89.97 12.31
N PHE A 12 16.56 89.19 11.39
CA PHE A 12 15.76 88.31 10.54
C PHE A 12 15.20 87.16 11.35
N GLY A 13 13.97 86.77 11.02
CA GLY A 13 13.36 85.57 11.54
C GLY A 13 13.99 84.33 10.92
N GLN A 14 13.92 83.21 11.62
CA GLN A 14 14.44 81.92 11.16
C GLN A 14 13.29 80.93 11.11
N ILE A 15 13.20 80.18 10.01
CA ILE A 15 12.21 79.12 9.83
C ILE A 15 12.92 77.79 10.06
N GLY A 16 12.39 77.01 10.99
CA GLY A 16 12.79 75.63 11.22
C GLY A 16 11.94 74.67 10.39
N ILE A 17 12.57 73.62 9.89
CA ILE A 17 11.88 72.51 9.21
C ILE A 17 12.24 71.24 9.96
N SER A 18 11.24 70.59 10.55
CA SER A 18 11.38 69.25 11.12
C SER A 18 10.68 68.26 10.21
N ALA A 19 11.43 67.37 9.59
CA ALA A 19 10.90 66.31 8.74
C ALA A 19 11.23 64.95 9.33
N TYR A 20 10.24 64.05 9.39
CA TYR A 20 10.48 62.64 9.63
C TYR A 20 10.12 61.83 8.39
N MET A 21 11.03 60.94 8.01
CA MET A 21 10.85 60.08 6.84
C MET A 21 9.89 58.95 7.19
N GLY A 22 9.01 58.61 6.24
CA GLY A 22 8.11 57.48 6.39
C GLY A 22 8.89 56.18 6.35
N GLU A 23 8.48 55.23 7.17
CA GLU A 23 9.12 53.93 7.28
C GLU A 23 8.07 52.85 7.07
N LEU A 24 8.41 51.86 6.25
CA LEU A 24 7.64 50.64 6.09
C LEU A 24 8.49 49.50 6.64
N SER A 25 8.03 48.87 7.73
CA SER A 25 8.73 47.75 8.35
C SER A 25 7.91 46.48 8.17
N LEU A 26 8.53 45.48 7.56
CA LEU A 26 7.96 44.14 7.40
C LEU A 26 8.27 43.33 8.65
N LYS A 27 7.25 43.04 9.47
CA LYS A 27 7.41 42.09 10.58
C LYS A 27 7.07 40.69 10.06
N LYS A 28 8.12 39.95 9.68
CA LYS A 28 7.98 38.52 9.43
C LYS A 28 7.73 37.83 10.78
N ARG A 29 6.61 37.14 10.92
CA ARG A 29 6.41 36.22 12.07
C ARG A 29 7.42 35.09 11.88
N ASN A 30 8.26 34.84 12.88
CA ASN A 30 9.36 33.86 12.79
C ASN A 30 8.89 32.43 12.45
N ASP A 31 7.58 32.19 12.51
CA ASP A 31 6.96 30.88 12.33
C ASP A 31 6.12 30.76 11.05
N SER A 32 6.30 31.64 10.04
CA SER A 32 5.70 31.44 8.70
C SER A 32 6.43 30.30 7.97
N GLY A 33 6.28 29.08 8.50
CA GLY A 33 6.82 27.84 7.99
C GLY A 33 5.81 27.15 7.09
N PHE A 34 6.30 26.50 6.05
CA PHE A 34 5.52 25.52 5.31
C PHE A 34 5.27 24.32 6.24
N ASP A 35 4.01 24.01 6.54
CA ASP A 35 3.70 22.74 7.21
C ASP A 35 3.55 21.67 6.12
N ILE A 36 4.52 20.75 6.08
CA ILE A 36 4.61 19.70 5.06
C ILE A 36 4.28 18.37 5.72
N ASN A 37 3.13 17.82 5.37
CA ASN A 37 2.70 16.48 5.79
C ASN A 37 2.94 15.48 4.66
N ILE A 38 3.88 14.55 4.86
CA ILE A 38 4.30 13.56 3.86
C ILE A 38 3.77 12.17 4.26
N HIS A 39 2.85 11.63 3.47
CA HIS A 39 2.45 10.23 3.55
C HIS A 39 3.24 9.41 2.53
N LYS A 40 4.01 8.44 3.02
CA LYS A 40 4.85 7.58 2.17
C LYS A 40 3.98 6.56 1.41
N PRO A 41 4.37 6.18 0.17
CA PRO A 41 3.71 5.08 -0.52
C PRO A 41 3.97 3.77 0.21
N ASP A 42 2.99 2.86 0.15
CA ASP A 42 3.06 1.54 0.76
C ASP A 42 2.63 0.45 -0.23
N ILE A 43 3.31 -0.68 -0.19
CA ILE A 43 3.02 -1.85 -1.03
C ILE A 43 2.87 -3.06 -0.12
N SER A 44 1.67 -3.62 -0.09
CA SER A 44 1.37 -4.86 0.60
C SER A 44 1.21 -6.00 -0.40
N ILE A 45 2.03 -7.05 -0.25
CA ILE A 45 2.00 -8.23 -1.11
C ILE A 45 1.58 -9.42 -0.26
N MET A 46 0.48 -10.06 -0.64
CA MET A 46 0.00 -11.30 -0.03
C MET A 46 0.14 -12.44 -1.04
N THR A 47 0.88 -13.47 -0.65
CA THR A 47 1.19 -14.61 -1.53
C THR A 47 0.61 -15.89 -0.94
N ARG A 48 -0.14 -16.63 -1.76
CA ARG A 48 -0.57 -18.00 -1.50
C ARG A 48 0.24 -18.93 -2.40
N PHE A 49 0.97 -19.86 -1.81
CA PHE A 49 1.74 -20.85 -2.57
C PHE A 49 0.82 -21.91 -3.18
N PRO A 50 1.20 -22.48 -4.34
CA PRO A 50 0.47 -23.61 -4.91
C PRO A 50 0.57 -24.83 -4.00
N GLU A 51 -0.50 -25.61 -3.93
CA GLU A 51 -0.55 -26.88 -3.19
C GLU A 51 -0.76 -28.02 -4.18
N ILE A 52 0.04 -29.09 -4.05
CA ILE A 52 -0.11 -30.30 -4.87
C ILE A 52 -0.60 -31.42 -3.97
N HIS A 53 -1.74 -31.99 -4.32
CA HIS A 53 -2.29 -33.17 -3.67
C HIS A 53 -2.17 -34.37 -4.61
N ILE A 54 -1.46 -35.41 -4.17
CA ILE A 54 -1.29 -36.65 -4.93
C ILE A 54 -2.04 -37.76 -4.19
N ASP A 55 -3.06 -38.32 -4.81
CA ASP A 55 -3.77 -39.50 -4.32
C ASP A 55 -3.24 -40.76 -5.04
N THR A 56 -2.58 -41.64 -4.27
CA THR A 56 -2.02 -42.90 -4.76
C THR A 56 -2.84 -44.13 -4.32
N SER A 57 -4.04 -43.93 -3.76
CA SER A 57 -4.84 -45.02 -3.20
C SER A 57 -5.17 -46.12 -4.23
N ALA A 58 -5.41 -45.75 -5.49
CA ALA A 58 -5.61 -46.72 -6.57
C ALA A 58 -4.34 -47.53 -6.89
N CYS A 59 -3.17 -46.90 -6.87
CA CYS A 59 -1.89 -47.59 -7.09
C CYS A 59 -1.61 -48.59 -5.97
N TRP A 60 -1.92 -48.24 -4.72
CA TRP A 60 -1.80 -49.15 -3.58
C TRP A 60 -2.79 -50.32 -3.70
N ALA A 61 -4.01 -50.05 -4.17
CA ALA A 61 -5.01 -51.09 -4.38
C ALA A 61 -4.56 -52.15 -5.39
N ASP A 62 -3.88 -51.74 -6.47
CA ASP A 62 -3.36 -52.64 -7.49
C ASP A 62 -2.28 -53.59 -6.97
N ILE A 63 -1.45 -53.15 -6.01
CA ILE A 63 -0.42 -54.00 -5.39
C ILE A 63 -0.98 -54.83 -4.22
N GLY A 64 -2.31 -54.90 -4.07
CA GLY A 64 -2.98 -55.66 -3.01
C GLY A 64 -3.15 -54.92 -1.68
N TYR A 65 -2.74 -53.65 -1.61
CA TYR A 65 -2.93 -52.80 -0.43
C TYR A 65 -4.22 -51.99 -0.54
N GLN A 66 -5.33 -52.62 -0.16
CA GLN A 66 -6.64 -51.98 -0.12
C GLN A 66 -7.07 -51.66 1.33
N PRO A 67 -7.82 -50.56 1.54
CA PRO A 67 -8.48 -50.31 2.82
C PRO A 67 -9.41 -51.48 3.21
N PRO A 68 -9.53 -51.83 4.51
CA PRO A 68 -10.26 -53.03 4.94
C PRO A 68 -11.68 -53.17 4.39
N LEU A 69 -12.41 -52.06 4.30
CA LEU A 69 -13.79 -52.06 3.79
C LEU A 69 -13.87 -52.30 2.27
N LYS A 70 -12.93 -51.75 1.49
CA LYS A 70 -12.84 -52.02 0.04
C LYS A 70 -12.43 -53.48 -0.21
N PHE A 71 -11.47 -53.98 0.58
CA PHE A 71 -11.02 -55.35 0.51
C PHE A 71 -12.14 -56.34 0.84
N ALA A 72 -12.92 -56.09 1.90
CA ALA A 72 -14.06 -56.94 2.27
C ALA A 72 -15.10 -57.03 1.13
N LYS A 73 -15.40 -55.91 0.47
CA LYS A 73 -16.31 -55.89 -0.69
C LYS A 73 -15.74 -56.68 -1.86
N TYR A 74 -14.46 -56.48 -2.19
CA TYR A 74 -13.77 -57.24 -3.24
C TYR A 74 -13.85 -58.76 -2.98
N CYS A 75 -13.58 -59.19 -1.75
CA CYS A 75 -13.71 -60.61 -1.38
C CYS A 75 -15.14 -61.12 -1.54
N PHE A 76 -16.15 -60.33 -1.13
CA PHE A 76 -17.54 -60.71 -1.30
C PHE A 76 -17.92 -60.88 -2.78
N ASP A 77 -17.55 -59.91 -3.61
CA ASP A 77 -17.83 -59.94 -5.05
C ASP A 77 -17.12 -61.13 -5.72
N SER A 78 -15.87 -61.41 -5.32
CA SER A 78 -15.10 -62.55 -5.83
C SER A 78 -15.69 -63.90 -5.40
N ILE A 79 -16.17 -64.02 -4.16
CA ILE A 79 -16.84 -65.24 -3.69
C ILE A 79 -18.17 -65.44 -4.43
N ALA A 80 -18.95 -64.38 -4.64
CA ALA A 80 -20.21 -64.47 -5.38
C ALA A 80 -19.97 -65.00 -6.81
N GLN A 81 -18.98 -64.45 -7.51
CA GLN A 81 -18.58 -64.94 -8.83
C GLN A 81 -18.15 -66.41 -8.79
N GLY A 82 -17.29 -66.79 -7.84
CA GLY A 82 -16.84 -68.18 -7.71
C GLY A 82 -17.98 -69.16 -7.39
N VAL A 83 -19.00 -68.74 -6.64
CA VAL A 83 -20.19 -69.54 -6.37
C VAL A 83 -21.04 -69.71 -7.63
N ASP A 84 -21.27 -68.62 -8.36
CA ASP A 84 -22.02 -68.68 -9.63
C ASP A 84 -21.31 -69.57 -10.64
N ASP A 85 -20.00 -69.41 -10.83
CA ASP A 85 -19.19 -70.25 -11.71
C ASP A 85 -19.27 -71.72 -11.32
N TYR A 86 -19.23 -72.03 -10.02
CA TYR A 86 -19.40 -73.39 -9.52
C TYR A 86 -20.80 -73.95 -9.79
N ILE A 87 -21.85 -73.15 -9.61
CA ILE A 87 -23.23 -73.56 -9.92
C ILE A 87 -23.36 -73.82 -11.42
N TYR A 88 -22.87 -72.93 -12.28
CA TYR A 88 -22.88 -73.10 -13.73
C TYR A 88 -22.13 -74.36 -14.14
N GLN A 89 -20.96 -74.60 -13.56
CA GLN A 89 -20.19 -75.82 -13.80
C GLN A 89 -20.99 -77.07 -13.41
N LYS A 90 -21.63 -77.08 -12.22
CA LYS A 90 -22.44 -78.23 -11.77
C LYS A 90 -23.68 -78.45 -12.63
N VAL A 91 -24.32 -77.38 -13.10
CA VAL A 91 -25.46 -77.48 -14.03
C VAL A 91 -25.00 -78.03 -15.38
N ALA A 92 -23.86 -77.57 -15.90
CA ALA A 92 -23.27 -78.10 -17.13
C ALA A 92 -22.93 -79.60 -17.01
N GLU A 93 -22.34 -80.02 -15.89
CA GLU A 93 -22.08 -81.43 -15.56
C GLU A 93 -23.38 -82.25 -15.46
N GLY A 94 -24.41 -81.69 -14.82
CA GLY A 94 -25.72 -82.33 -14.72
C GLY A 94 -26.40 -82.52 -16.08
N ASN A 95 -26.37 -81.50 -16.94
CA ASN A 95 -26.89 -81.57 -18.30
C ASN A 95 -26.09 -82.57 -19.16
N ALA A 96 -24.77 -82.58 -19.01
CA ALA A 96 -23.87 -83.53 -19.65
C ALA A 96 -24.20 -84.99 -19.29
N LEU A 97 -24.48 -85.26 -18.02
CA LEU A 97 -24.90 -86.58 -17.54
C LEU A 97 -26.35 -86.92 -17.94
N GLY A 98 -27.21 -85.91 -18.11
CA GLY A 98 -28.57 -86.08 -18.62
C GLY A 98 -28.60 -86.49 -20.09
N ASP A 99 -27.62 -86.03 -20.89
CA ASP A 99 -27.44 -86.33 -22.31
C ASP A 99 -26.61 -87.62 -22.56
N ILE A 100 -26.60 -88.56 -21.60
CA ILE A 100 -25.79 -89.80 -21.68
C ILE A 100 -26.14 -90.63 -22.92
N GLU A 101 -27.39 -90.54 -23.40
CA GLU A 101 -27.83 -91.22 -24.63
C GLU A 101 -27.17 -90.68 -25.91
N LYS A 102 -26.56 -89.49 -25.87
CA LYS A 102 -25.85 -88.88 -26.99
C LYS A 102 -24.36 -89.26 -27.05
N GLY A 103 -23.91 -90.18 -26.18
CA GLY A 103 -22.55 -90.73 -26.19
C GLY A 103 -21.58 -90.08 -25.21
N MET A 104 -22.06 -89.22 -24.30
CA MET A 104 -21.27 -88.70 -23.17
C MET A 104 -21.19 -89.75 -22.06
N THR A 105 -20.01 -89.94 -21.45
CA THR A 105 -19.83 -90.90 -20.35
C THR A 105 -19.44 -90.22 -19.05
N VAL A 106 -19.68 -90.90 -17.92
CA VAL A 106 -19.25 -90.45 -16.58
C VAL A 106 -17.72 -90.27 -16.51
N GLN A 107 -16.99 -91.04 -17.32
CA GLN A 107 -15.53 -90.97 -17.41
C GLN A 107 -15.09 -89.64 -18.06
N ASP A 108 -15.82 -89.15 -19.06
CA ASP A 108 -15.52 -87.88 -19.73
C ASP A 108 -15.71 -86.68 -18.78
N VAL A 109 -16.78 -86.70 -17.98
CA VAL A 109 -17.03 -85.66 -16.95
C VAL A 109 -15.95 -85.69 -15.87
N SER A 110 -15.55 -86.89 -15.44
CA SER A 110 -14.51 -87.07 -14.42
C SER A 110 -13.12 -86.67 -14.92
N TYR A 111 -12.80 -86.97 -16.18
CA TYR A 111 -11.52 -86.63 -16.80
C TYR A 111 -11.35 -85.12 -16.95
N ASN A 112 -12.41 -84.40 -17.32
CA ASN A 112 -12.40 -82.94 -17.41
C ASN A 112 -12.22 -82.24 -16.05
N GLN A 113 -12.67 -82.85 -14.95
CA GLN A 113 -12.40 -82.34 -13.59
C GLN A 113 -10.99 -82.68 -13.09
N ALA A 114 -10.48 -83.86 -13.45
CA ALA A 114 -9.22 -84.39 -12.90
C ALA A 114 -7.97 -83.73 -13.50
N LEU A 115 -8.08 -83.08 -14.65
CA LEU A 115 -7.01 -82.32 -15.28
C LEU A 115 -7.18 -80.83 -14.96
N PRO A 116 -6.54 -80.30 -13.90
CA PRO A 116 -6.44 -78.87 -13.75
C PRO A 116 -5.69 -78.31 -14.96
N GLU A 117 -6.27 -77.29 -15.60
CA GLU A 117 -5.60 -76.55 -16.66
C GLU A 117 -4.20 -76.13 -16.21
N HIS A 118 -3.25 -76.18 -17.15
CA HIS A 118 -1.85 -75.85 -16.86
C HIS A 118 -1.77 -74.48 -16.19
N ARG A 119 -1.07 -74.43 -15.05
CA ARG A 119 -0.90 -73.19 -14.28
C ARG A 119 -0.07 -72.22 -15.09
N GLU A 120 -0.71 -71.26 -15.75
CA GLU A 120 -0.02 -70.19 -16.46
C GLU A 120 0.76 -69.33 -15.46
N ILE A 121 2.08 -69.24 -15.65
CA ILE A 121 2.93 -68.33 -14.89
C ILE A 121 3.05 -67.04 -15.70
N ASN A 122 2.20 -66.08 -15.36
CA ASN A 122 2.19 -64.77 -16.01
C ASN A 122 2.98 -63.75 -15.17
N VAL A 123 3.87 -63.01 -15.82
CA VAL A 123 4.60 -61.87 -15.22
C VAL A 123 3.87 -60.60 -15.62
N ASP A 124 3.38 -59.85 -14.64
CA ASP A 124 2.69 -58.59 -14.88
C ASP A 124 3.37 -57.40 -14.19
N ILE A 125 3.22 -56.21 -14.78
CA ILE A 125 3.76 -54.96 -14.25
C ILE A 125 2.67 -54.25 -13.45
N ILE A 126 2.93 -54.01 -12.17
CA ILE A 126 2.02 -53.37 -11.21
C ILE A 126 2.74 -52.13 -10.62
N PRO A 127 2.07 -50.98 -10.38
CA PRO A 127 0.64 -50.69 -10.56
C PRO A 127 0.24 -50.34 -12.01
N LYS A 128 -1.02 -50.66 -12.37
CA LYS A 128 -1.64 -50.32 -13.65
C LYS A 128 -2.34 -48.96 -13.61
N SER A 129 -2.86 -48.62 -12.43
CA SER A 129 -3.56 -47.39 -12.12
C SER A 129 -2.60 -46.23 -11.97
N ARG A 130 -2.96 -45.08 -12.56
CA ARG A 130 -2.21 -43.84 -12.42
C ARG A 130 -2.63 -43.11 -11.13
N PRO A 131 -1.71 -42.46 -10.42
CA PRO A 131 -2.07 -41.61 -9.28
C PRO A 131 -2.86 -40.39 -9.76
N GLN A 132 -3.81 -39.94 -8.95
CA GLN A 132 -4.56 -38.72 -9.24
C GLN A 132 -3.82 -37.52 -8.66
N ILE A 133 -3.51 -36.54 -9.51
CA ILE A 133 -2.76 -35.34 -9.13
C ILE A 133 -3.68 -34.14 -9.25
N ASN A 134 -3.97 -33.49 -8.13
CA ASN A 134 -4.75 -32.27 -8.06
C ASN A 134 -3.83 -31.12 -7.66
N VAL A 135 -3.78 -30.08 -8.48
CA VAL A 135 -2.98 -28.88 -8.23
C VAL A 135 -3.93 -27.74 -7.88
N LYS A 136 -3.73 -27.13 -6.72
CA LYS A 136 -4.34 -25.85 -6.36
C LYS A 136 -3.34 -24.76 -6.71
N GLU A 137 -3.76 -23.86 -7.58
CA GLU A 137 -2.93 -22.74 -8.01
C GLU A 137 -2.63 -21.79 -6.85
N GLY A 138 -1.42 -21.26 -6.85
CA GLY A 138 -1.05 -20.15 -5.98
C GLY A 138 -1.62 -18.84 -6.50
N SER A 139 -1.69 -17.83 -5.64
CA SER A 139 -2.11 -16.49 -6.03
C SER A 139 -1.25 -15.42 -5.37
N VAL A 140 -1.03 -14.32 -6.09
CA VAL A 140 -0.34 -13.15 -5.56
C VAL A 140 -1.29 -11.96 -5.66
N VAL A 141 -1.61 -11.38 -4.52
CA VAL A 141 -2.43 -10.16 -4.44
C VAL A 141 -1.52 -9.03 -4.01
N THR A 142 -1.42 -8.01 -4.86
CA THR A 142 -0.64 -6.80 -4.56
C THR A 142 -1.58 -5.63 -4.36
N LYS A 143 -1.45 -4.95 -3.23
CA LYS A 143 -2.17 -3.71 -2.92
C LYS A 143 -1.16 -2.57 -2.84
N PHE A 144 -1.33 -1.60 -3.72
CA PHE A 144 -0.52 -0.38 -3.75
C PHE A 144 -1.31 0.79 -3.17
N THR A 145 -0.72 1.48 -2.21
CA THR A 145 -1.24 2.72 -1.65
C THR A 145 -0.30 3.85 -2.05
N PRO A 146 -0.71 4.79 -2.93
CA PRO A 146 0.15 5.89 -3.33
C PRO A 146 0.39 6.85 -2.17
N GLY A 147 1.62 7.35 -2.08
CA GLY A 147 1.98 8.42 -1.16
C GLY A 147 1.46 9.76 -1.65
N HIS A 148 1.29 10.71 -0.74
CA HIS A 148 0.86 12.07 -1.05
C HIS A 148 1.51 13.06 -0.10
N VAL A 149 1.65 14.31 -0.57
CA VAL A 149 2.24 15.40 0.19
C VAL A 149 1.23 16.54 0.28
N TYR A 150 0.91 16.95 1.49
CA TYR A 150 0.14 18.17 1.75
C TYR A 150 1.08 19.26 2.22
N VAL A 151 0.99 20.44 1.61
CA VAL A 151 1.74 21.62 2.01
C VAL A 151 0.75 22.71 2.38
N PHE A 152 0.76 23.12 3.65
CA PHE A 152 -0.01 24.26 4.13
C PHE A 152 0.90 25.48 4.21
N VAL A 153 0.44 26.58 3.63
CA VAL A 153 1.13 27.88 3.63
C VAL A 153 0.26 28.87 4.38
N ASP A 154 0.79 29.46 5.43
CA ASP A 154 0.14 30.57 6.13
C ASP A 154 0.49 31.90 5.41
N PRO A 155 -0.49 32.60 4.81
CA PRO A 155 -0.24 33.82 4.04
C PRO A 155 -0.12 35.09 4.89
N ASP A 156 -0.25 35.03 6.23
CA ASP A 156 -0.43 36.23 7.03
C ASP A 156 0.88 36.99 7.33
N GLN A 157 1.14 38.05 6.56
CA GLN A 157 2.23 39.00 6.78
C GLN A 157 1.69 40.32 7.33
N GLN A 158 2.25 40.80 8.44
CA GLN A 158 1.87 42.08 9.04
C GLN A 158 2.80 43.21 8.57
N PHE A 159 2.20 44.27 8.03
CA PHE A 159 2.88 45.47 7.58
C PHE A 159 2.67 46.58 8.60
N GLU A 160 3.75 47.15 9.13
CA GLU A 160 3.68 48.38 9.94
C GLU A 160 4.14 49.56 9.08
N TYR A 161 3.24 50.51 8.84
CA TYR A 161 3.52 51.70 8.03
C TYR A 161 3.43 52.96 8.87
N LYS A 162 4.52 53.75 8.88
CA LYS A 162 4.57 55.08 9.49
C LYS A 162 4.64 56.12 8.37
N PRO A 163 3.60 56.94 8.16
CA PRO A 163 3.57 57.93 7.08
C PRO A 163 4.55 59.07 7.36
N ALA A 164 5.26 59.55 6.34
CA ALA A 164 6.14 60.71 6.49
C ALA A 164 5.34 61.99 6.84
N ASN A 165 5.91 62.88 7.65
CA ASN A 165 5.36 64.22 7.79
C ASN A 165 6.46 65.27 8.04
N VAL A 166 6.17 66.46 7.50
CA VAL A 166 7.04 67.62 7.54
C VAL A 166 6.29 68.73 8.26
N ARG A 167 6.90 69.25 9.31
CA ARG A 167 6.40 70.37 10.09
C ARG A 167 7.32 71.55 9.92
N ILE A 168 6.79 72.62 9.34
CA ILE A 168 7.48 73.90 9.19
C ILE A 168 6.98 74.83 10.29
N TYR A 169 7.90 75.46 11.01
CA TYR A 169 7.58 76.39 12.10
C TYR A 169 8.55 77.55 12.15
N LEU A 170 8.16 78.65 12.79
CA LEU A 170 9.02 79.81 12.98
C LEU A 170 9.88 79.57 14.23
N GLU A 171 11.18 79.42 14.05
CA GLU A 171 12.15 79.14 15.12
C GLU A 171 12.57 80.42 15.84
N LYS A 172 12.63 81.54 15.11
CA LYS A 172 12.92 82.86 15.68
C LYS A 172 12.07 83.92 15.00
N ASP A 173 11.40 84.73 15.80
CA ASP A 173 10.64 85.87 15.30
C ASP A 173 11.57 86.96 14.76
N SER A 174 11.21 87.51 13.60
CA SER A 174 11.86 88.72 13.10
C SER A 174 11.41 89.92 13.93
N TYR A 175 12.33 90.85 14.21
CA TYR A 175 11.97 92.10 14.84
C TYR A 175 12.76 93.26 14.25
N ILE A 176 12.18 94.45 14.38
CA ILE A 176 12.81 95.72 14.06
C ILE A 176 12.55 96.64 15.25
N ASN A 177 13.60 97.14 15.87
CA ASN A 177 13.55 98.08 16.98
C ASN A 177 14.24 99.37 16.56
N ILE A 178 13.45 100.44 16.47
CA ILE A 178 13.93 101.77 16.07
C ILE A 178 13.92 102.65 17.30
N LYS A 179 15.09 103.19 17.66
CA LYS A 179 15.24 104.12 18.77
C LYS A 179 15.87 105.41 18.29
N VAL A 180 15.37 106.52 18.81
CA VAL A 180 15.95 107.85 18.56
C VAL A 180 16.91 108.15 19.71
N VAL A 181 18.17 108.42 19.38
CA VAL A 181 19.24 108.66 20.36
C VAL A 181 19.90 110.02 20.12
N GLU A 182 20.24 110.71 21.21
CA GLU A 182 20.92 112.01 21.16
C GLU A 182 22.38 111.84 20.72
N ARG A 183 22.84 112.73 19.82
CA ARG A 183 24.17 112.64 19.24
C ARG A 183 25.25 112.96 20.28
N GLY A 184 25.94 111.91 20.77
CA GLY A 184 27.06 112.00 21.72
C GLY A 184 26.97 111.08 22.95
N SER A 185 25.87 110.36 23.17
CA SER A 185 25.65 109.55 24.40
C SER A 185 26.26 108.14 24.38
N ASN A 186 26.67 107.61 23.22
CA ASN A 186 27.34 106.30 23.16
C ASN A 186 28.51 106.39 22.19
N ILE A 187 29.70 106.66 22.74
CA ILE A 187 30.98 106.45 22.07
C ILE A 187 31.39 105.05 22.50
N ASP A 188 31.37 104.09 21.58
CA ASP A 188 31.87 102.73 21.83
C ASP A 188 33.32 102.82 22.30
N THR A 189 33.58 102.35 23.52
CA THR A 189 34.95 102.11 23.98
C THR A 189 35.33 100.71 23.50
N LEU A 190 35.87 100.63 22.28
CA LEU A 190 36.57 99.45 21.77
C LEU A 190 37.97 99.41 22.39
N ILE A 191 38.31 98.30 23.05
CA ILE A 191 39.68 97.80 23.11
C ILE A 191 39.77 96.71 22.05
#